data_AF-A0A9D8HEM6-F1
#
_entry.id   AF-A0A9D8HEM6-F1
#
_cell.length_a   1.000
_cell.length_b   1.000
_cell.length_c   1.000
_cell.angle_alpha   90.00
_cell.angle_beta   90.00
_cell.angle_gamma   90.00
#
_symmetry.space_group_name_H-M   'P 1'
#
loop_
_entity.id
_entity.type
_entity.pdbx_description
1 polymer ?
#
loop_
_entity_poly.entity_id
_entity_poly.type
_entity_poly.pdbx_seq_one_letter_code
_entity_poly.pdbx_strand_id
1 'polypeptide(L)'
;MMKLKVIGTVLFVTSFIAACTPPLPPEVLAGQAESTINCEVANTIVDGPAELETNFFLMSDSLAAVCPEHQVTYSVGDPNAQVIITDHTPTQAEIDLLNTRCPTSEVLVSPAYGIPATLALQVTGLEGLALDAQAIGGLLNGTITNWNDPVIQKLNPDFVLGSVPVIKLGSTQKSSAVLAMTTWANEVGRSQLPP
;
A
#
# COMPACT_ATOMS: atom_id res chain seq x y z
N MET A 1 -21.58 -34.51 -84.79
CA MET A 1 -20.74 -34.81 -83.61
C MET A 1 -20.42 -33.49 -82.89
N MET A 2 -21.00 -33.22 -81.72
CA MET A 2 -20.33 -32.52 -80.61
C MET A 2 -21.19 -32.73 -79.36
N LYS A 3 -20.57 -33.20 -78.27
CA LYS A 3 -21.24 -33.81 -77.11
C LYS A 3 -21.61 -32.77 -76.06
N LEU A 4 -22.81 -32.90 -75.52
CA LEU A 4 -23.32 -32.24 -74.32
C LEU A 4 -22.55 -32.76 -73.09
N LYS A 5 -22.07 -31.87 -72.22
CA LYS A 5 -21.68 -32.18 -70.83
C LYS A 5 -22.08 -31.02 -69.94
N VAL A 6 -23.23 -31.16 -69.28
CA VAL A 6 -23.64 -30.30 -68.16
C VAL A 6 -23.05 -30.93 -66.90
N ILE A 7 -22.03 -30.30 -66.34
CA ILE A 7 -21.47 -30.66 -65.04
C ILE A 7 -22.14 -29.71 -64.04
N GLY A 8 -23.13 -30.23 -63.32
CA GLY A 8 -23.80 -29.51 -62.24
C GLY A 8 -22.91 -29.47 -61.01
N THR A 9 -22.23 -28.36 -60.77
CA THR A 9 -21.50 -28.10 -59.53
C THR A 9 -22.50 -27.63 -58.48
N VAL A 10 -22.84 -28.50 -57.53
CA VAL A 10 -23.62 -28.10 -56.34
C VAL A 10 -22.66 -27.36 -55.42
N LEU A 11 -22.75 -26.04 -55.41
CA LEU A 11 -22.05 -25.19 -54.44
C LEU A 11 -22.82 -25.28 -53.11
N PHE A 12 -22.33 -26.09 -52.17
CA PHE A 12 -22.78 -26.01 -50.78
C PHE A 12 -22.22 -24.73 -50.18
N VAL A 13 -22.99 -23.65 -50.28
CA VAL A 13 -22.76 -22.43 -49.50
C VAL A 13 -23.13 -22.78 -48.06
N THR A 14 -22.12 -23.15 -47.26
CA THR A 14 -22.25 -23.14 -45.81
C THR A 14 -22.42 -21.69 -45.37
N SER A 15 -23.67 -21.25 -45.24
CA SER A 15 -24.00 -20.02 -44.54
C SER A 15 -23.46 -20.11 -43.13
N PHE A 16 -22.32 -19.48 -42.88
CA PHE A 16 -21.99 -19.05 -41.53
C PHE A 16 -23.14 -18.17 -41.07
N ILE A 17 -23.86 -18.63 -40.05
CA ILE A 17 -24.77 -17.77 -39.29
C ILE A 17 -23.86 -16.73 -38.64
N ALA A 18 -23.63 -15.61 -39.34
CA ALA A 18 -23.09 -14.40 -38.75
C ALA A 18 -24.19 -13.85 -37.84
N ALA A 19 -24.35 -14.46 -36.67
CA ALA A 19 -25.01 -13.78 -35.58
C ALA A 19 -24.14 -12.57 -35.27
N CYS A 20 -24.66 -11.37 -35.53
CA CYS A 20 -24.06 -10.13 -35.06
C CYS A 20 -23.97 -10.22 -33.54
N THR A 21 -22.81 -10.59 -33.00
CA THR A 21 -22.56 -10.42 -31.57
C THR A 21 -22.68 -8.91 -31.30
N PRO A 22 -23.65 -8.49 -30.48
CA PRO A 22 -23.78 -7.08 -30.10
C PRO A 22 -22.42 -6.60 -29.57
N PRO A 23 -22.03 -5.34 -29.84
CA PRO A 23 -20.81 -4.79 -29.25
C PRO A 23 -20.87 -4.98 -27.73
N LEU A 24 -19.81 -5.56 -27.17
CA LEU A 24 -19.73 -5.88 -25.75
C LEU A 24 -19.98 -4.61 -24.92
N PRO A 25 -20.75 -4.70 -23.82
CA PRO A 25 -20.91 -3.56 -22.91
C PRO A 25 -19.56 -3.08 -22.40
N PRO A 26 -19.38 -1.76 -22.19
CA PRO A 26 -18.12 -1.19 -21.69
C PRO A 26 -17.61 -1.85 -20.41
N GLU A 27 -18.50 -2.26 -19.49
CA GLU A 27 -18.12 -2.99 -18.28
C GLU A 27 -17.49 -4.37 -18.55
N VAL A 28 -17.89 -5.06 -19.62
CA VAL A 28 -17.30 -6.36 -19.97
C VAL A 28 -15.95 -6.17 -20.66
N LEU A 29 -15.79 -5.10 -21.44
CA LEU A 29 -14.49 -4.74 -22.02
C LEU A 29 -13.50 -4.31 -20.93
N ALA A 30 -13.96 -3.52 -19.96
CA ALA A 30 -13.17 -3.17 -18.79
C ALA A 30 -12.80 -4.41 -17.98
N GLY A 31 -13.76 -5.29 -17.68
CA GLY A 31 -13.50 -6.55 -16.98
C GLY A 31 -12.55 -7.49 -17.76
N GLN A 32 -12.64 -7.51 -19.09
CA GLN A 32 -11.70 -8.27 -19.92
C GLN A 32 -10.29 -7.66 -19.90
N ALA A 33 -10.18 -6.33 -20.00
CA ALA A 33 -8.91 -5.63 -19.89
C ALA A 33 -8.27 -5.80 -18.51
N GLU A 34 -9.06 -5.81 -17.43
CA GLU A 34 -8.61 -6.08 -16.07
C GLU A 34 -8.22 -7.55 -15.85
N SER A 35 -8.88 -8.48 -16.54
CA SER A 35 -8.57 -9.92 -16.44
C SER A 35 -7.35 -10.36 -17.25
N THR A 36 -6.90 -9.52 -18.19
CA THR A 36 -5.77 -9.85 -19.07
C THR A 36 -4.51 -9.17 -18.56
N ILE A 37 -3.62 -9.96 -17.96
CA ILE A 37 -2.33 -9.48 -17.49
C ILE A 37 -1.36 -9.45 -18.68
N ASN A 38 -1.04 -8.25 -19.15
CA ASN A 38 -0.04 -8.05 -20.19
C ASN A 38 1.35 -8.02 -19.54
N CYS A 39 2.02 -9.16 -19.52
CA CYS A 39 3.39 -9.24 -19.00
C CYS A 39 4.37 -8.51 -19.93
N GLU A 40 5.22 -7.67 -19.35
CA GLU A 40 6.34 -7.04 -20.04
C GLU A 40 7.67 -7.63 -19.58
N VAL A 41 8.70 -7.50 -20.42
CA VAL A 41 10.07 -7.82 -20.02
C VAL A 41 10.68 -6.58 -19.39
N ALA A 42 10.63 -6.52 -18.06
CA ALA A 42 11.03 -5.34 -17.30
C ALA A 42 11.78 -5.71 -16.03
N ASN A 43 12.67 -4.81 -15.61
CA ASN A 43 13.27 -4.84 -14.28
C ASN A 43 12.97 -3.51 -13.58
N THR A 44 12.00 -3.54 -12.68
CA THR A 44 11.52 -2.37 -11.95
C THR A 44 12.14 -2.35 -10.56
N ILE A 45 12.89 -1.30 -10.27
CA ILE A 45 13.41 -1.00 -8.95
C ILE A 45 12.37 -0.13 -8.23
N VAL A 46 11.96 -0.59 -7.06
CA VAL A 46 11.08 0.12 -6.14
C VAL A 46 11.89 0.56 -4.94
N ASP A 47 11.90 1.86 -4.70
CA ASP A 47 12.49 2.49 -3.52
C ASP A 47 11.41 2.74 -2.46
N GLY A 48 11.76 2.60 -1.18
CA GLY A 48 10.85 2.96 -0.11
C GLY A 48 11.40 2.73 1.31
N PRO A 49 10.54 2.88 2.33
CA PRO A 49 10.93 2.69 3.73
C PRO A 49 11.38 1.24 4.00
N ALA A 50 12.39 1.08 4.86
CA ALA A 50 12.98 -0.23 5.16
C ALA A 50 11.96 -1.22 5.75
N GLU A 51 10.95 -0.71 6.44
CA GLU A 51 9.87 -1.47 7.06
C GLU A 51 9.00 -2.24 6.05
N LEU A 52 8.99 -1.83 4.78
CA LEU A 52 8.22 -2.50 3.72
C LEU A 52 9.00 -3.58 2.98
N GLU A 53 10.33 -3.65 3.12
CA GLU A 53 11.18 -4.56 2.34
C GLU A 53 10.72 -6.02 2.48
N THR A 54 10.43 -6.45 3.70
CA THR A 54 9.97 -7.83 3.96
C THR A 54 8.58 -8.10 3.38
N ASN A 55 7.68 -7.12 3.41
CA ASN A 55 6.33 -7.27 2.88
C ASN A 55 6.32 -7.28 1.35
N PHE A 56 7.25 -6.56 0.74
CA PHE A 56 7.37 -6.44 -0.70
C PHE A 56 7.73 -7.77 -1.39
N PHE A 57 8.42 -8.67 -0.68
CA PHE A 57 8.76 -10.00 -1.20
C PHE A 57 7.53 -10.80 -1.64
N LEU A 58 6.43 -10.74 -0.88
CA LEU A 58 5.20 -11.46 -1.25
C LEU A 58 4.59 -10.89 -2.53
N MET A 59 4.68 -9.57 -2.72
CA MET A 59 4.19 -8.91 -3.92
C MET A 59 5.05 -9.28 -5.14
N SER A 60 6.38 -9.23 -5.02
CA SER A 60 7.27 -9.57 -6.14
C SER A 60 7.17 -11.05 -6.55
N ASP A 61 7.03 -11.97 -5.59
CA ASP A 61 6.81 -13.40 -5.87
C ASP A 61 5.47 -13.63 -6.58
N SER A 62 4.40 -12.96 -6.13
CA SER A 62 3.08 -13.06 -6.78
C SER A 62 3.11 -12.57 -8.23
N LEU A 63 3.88 -11.51 -8.53
CA LEU A 63 4.04 -11.02 -9.89
C LEU A 63 4.90 -11.96 -10.72
N ALA A 64 6.01 -12.45 -10.19
CA ALA A 64 6.89 -13.38 -10.91
C ALA A 64 6.19 -14.71 -11.24
N ALA A 65 5.25 -15.16 -10.41
CA ALA A 65 4.44 -16.35 -10.67
C ALA A 65 3.53 -16.21 -11.91
N VAL A 66 3.10 -14.99 -12.24
CA VAL A 66 2.24 -14.70 -13.40
C VAL A 66 3.04 -14.18 -14.60
N CYS A 67 4.05 -13.34 -14.34
CA CYS A 67 4.91 -12.71 -15.32
C CYS A 67 6.39 -12.98 -14.99
N PRO A 68 6.93 -14.16 -15.36
CA PRO A 68 8.29 -14.56 -14.97
C PRO A 68 9.41 -13.66 -15.51
N GLU A 69 9.15 -12.94 -16.61
CA GLU A 69 10.09 -12.01 -17.24
C GLU A 69 9.98 -10.58 -16.70
N HIS A 70 9.00 -10.31 -15.82
CA HIS A 70 8.86 -9.05 -15.12
C HIS A 70 9.44 -9.20 -13.71
N GLN A 71 10.63 -8.63 -13.50
CA GLN A 71 11.27 -8.61 -12.20
C GLN A 71 11.02 -7.29 -11.51
N VAL A 72 10.74 -7.35 -10.21
CA VAL A 72 10.59 -6.18 -9.36
C VAL A 72 11.48 -6.35 -8.14
N THR A 73 12.36 -5.39 -7.92
CA THR A 73 13.33 -5.39 -6.82
C THR A 73 13.01 -4.27 -5.85
N TYR A 74 13.06 -4.57 -4.55
CA TYR A 74 12.95 -3.55 -3.51
C TYR A 74 14.34 -3.09 -3.10
N SER A 75 14.53 -1.80 -2.92
CA SER A 75 15.78 -1.19 -2.47
C SER A 75 15.47 -0.02 -1.54
N VAL A 76 16.43 0.34 -0.70
CA VAL A 76 16.30 1.47 0.24
C VAL A 76 17.33 2.53 -0.13
N GLY A 77 16.84 3.72 -0.50
CA GLY A 77 17.64 4.86 -0.94
C GLY A 77 18.18 4.75 -2.37
N ASP A 78 17.48 4.06 -3.29
CA ASP A 78 17.98 3.88 -4.65
C ASP A 78 17.72 5.13 -5.53
N PRO A 79 18.78 5.80 -6.03
CA PRO A 79 18.62 6.99 -6.86
C PRO A 79 18.04 6.70 -8.25
N ASN A 80 18.05 5.44 -8.69
CA ASN A 80 17.59 5.01 -10.00
C ASN A 80 16.21 4.32 -9.96
N ALA A 81 15.56 4.26 -8.80
CA ALA A 81 14.24 3.66 -8.68
C ALA A 81 13.22 4.36 -9.58
N GLN A 82 12.45 3.56 -10.31
CA GLN A 82 11.37 4.03 -11.17
C GLN A 82 10.06 4.22 -10.38
N VAL A 83 9.91 3.51 -9.27
CA VAL A 83 8.78 3.66 -8.34
C VAL A 83 9.32 4.03 -6.97
N ILE A 84 8.72 5.02 -6.33
CA ILE A 84 9.07 5.44 -4.98
C ILE A 84 7.82 5.30 -4.11
N ILE A 85 7.94 4.55 -3.02
CA ILE A 85 6.93 4.44 -1.98
C ILE A 85 7.34 5.36 -0.82
N THR A 86 6.52 6.38 -0.57
CA THR A 86 6.68 7.29 0.57
C THR A 86 5.71 6.90 1.69
N ASP A 87 6.06 7.24 2.92
CA ASP A 87 5.22 7.05 4.11
C ASP A 87 4.28 8.23 4.41
N HIS A 88 4.22 9.16 3.46
CA HIS A 88 3.40 10.37 3.49
C HIS A 88 2.97 10.70 2.07
N THR A 89 2.02 11.63 1.92
CA THR A 89 1.68 12.19 0.62
C THR A 89 2.92 12.86 0.02
N PRO A 90 3.40 12.43 -1.18
CA PRO A 90 4.58 13.02 -1.78
C PRO A 90 4.48 14.54 -1.91
N THR A 91 5.55 15.23 -1.56
CA THR A 91 5.69 16.67 -1.78
C THR A 91 5.93 16.97 -3.25
N GLN A 92 5.66 18.22 -3.68
CA GLN A 92 5.95 18.63 -5.06
C GLN A 92 7.43 18.44 -5.43
N ALA A 93 8.34 18.67 -4.49
CA ALA A 93 9.78 18.49 -4.73
C ALA A 93 10.16 17.02 -4.99
N GLU A 94 9.50 16.06 -4.31
CA GLU A 94 9.71 14.63 -4.53
C GLU A 94 9.11 14.19 -5.87
N ILE A 95 7.95 14.72 -6.24
CA ILE A 95 7.34 14.49 -7.56
C ILE A 95 8.24 15.04 -8.67
N ASP A 96 8.75 16.26 -8.50
CA ASP A 96 9.66 16.90 -9.46
C ASP A 96 10.96 16.11 -9.59
N LEU A 97 11.50 15.59 -8.48
CA LEU A 97 12.66 14.71 -8.50
C LEU A 97 12.38 13.43 -9.32
N LEU A 98 11.22 12.80 -9.13
CA LEU A 98 10.86 11.61 -9.89
C LEU A 98 10.62 11.93 -11.38
N ASN A 99 10.06 13.09 -11.72
CA ASN A 99 9.93 13.56 -13.11
C ASN A 99 11.29 13.63 -13.82
N THR A 100 12.38 13.98 -13.11
CA THR A 100 13.73 13.96 -13.71
C THR A 100 14.21 12.55 -14.08
N ARG A 101 13.67 11.51 -13.43
CA ARG A 101 13.99 10.09 -13.68
C ARG A 101 13.11 9.50 -14.78
N CYS A 102 11.93 10.06 -15.02
CA CYS A 102 10.95 9.61 -16.02
C CYS A 102 10.58 10.72 -17.02
N PRO A 103 11.50 11.19 -17.89
CA PRO A 103 11.30 12.39 -18.70
C PRO A 103 10.24 12.25 -19.81
N THR A 104 9.85 11.03 -20.16
CA THR A 104 8.90 10.73 -21.25
C THR A 104 7.48 10.47 -20.77
N SER A 105 7.25 10.49 -19.46
CA SER A 105 6.02 10.01 -18.84
C SER A 105 5.57 10.96 -17.73
N GLU A 106 4.27 11.06 -17.51
CA GLU A 106 3.72 11.78 -16.36
C GLU A 106 3.93 10.95 -15.08
N VAL A 107 4.42 11.58 -14.01
CA VAL A 107 4.46 10.94 -12.69
C VAL A 107 3.05 10.80 -12.14
N LEU A 108 2.65 9.56 -11.89
CA LEU A 108 1.37 9.23 -11.27
C LEU A 108 1.55 9.09 -9.76
N VAL A 109 0.67 9.74 -9.00
CA VAL A 109 0.62 9.61 -7.54
C VAL A 109 -0.65 8.85 -7.17
N SER A 110 -0.47 7.69 -6.56
CA SER A 110 -1.56 6.84 -6.09
C SER A 110 -1.24 6.29 -4.70
N PRO A 111 -2.23 6.13 -3.80
CA PRO A 111 -2.07 5.32 -2.60
C PRO A 111 -1.61 3.91 -2.98
N ALA A 112 -0.55 3.43 -2.35
CA ALA A 112 0.00 2.09 -2.56
C ALA A 112 -0.40 1.12 -1.43
N TYR A 113 -0.22 1.54 -0.18
CA TYR A 113 -0.47 0.74 1.01
C TYR A 113 -1.22 1.53 2.09
N GLY A 114 -2.12 0.85 2.81
CA GLY A 114 -2.72 1.35 4.04
C GLY A 114 -2.26 0.49 5.22
N ILE A 115 -1.31 1.01 6.01
CA ILE A 115 -0.73 0.27 7.14
C ILE A 115 -1.08 1.00 8.45
N PRO A 116 -1.71 0.32 9.41
CA PRO A 116 -2.01 0.93 10.70
C PRO A 116 -0.74 1.07 11.55
N ALA A 117 -0.63 2.18 12.28
CA ALA A 117 0.34 2.33 13.35
C ALA A 117 -0.31 1.93 14.69
N THR A 118 0.34 1.07 15.46
CA THR A 118 -0.19 0.57 16.74
C THR A 118 0.82 0.72 17.86
N LEU A 119 0.35 1.08 19.05
CA LEU A 119 1.16 1.03 20.27
C LEU A 119 1.01 -0.35 20.92
N ALA A 120 2.11 -1.09 21.02
CA ALA A 120 2.15 -2.35 21.75
C ALA A 120 2.56 -2.11 23.21
N LEU A 121 1.74 -2.59 24.14
CA LEU A 121 1.99 -2.49 25.57
C LEU A 121 2.22 -3.89 26.14
N GLN A 122 3.27 -4.05 26.94
CA GLN A 122 3.56 -5.30 27.65
C GLN A 122 3.39 -5.08 29.16
N VAL A 123 2.15 -4.98 29.61
CA VAL A 123 1.83 -4.83 31.03
C VAL A 123 0.70 -5.78 31.40
N THR A 124 1.01 -6.74 32.25
CA THR A 124 0.04 -7.72 32.73
C THR A 124 -1.12 -7.04 33.45
N GLY A 125 -2.36 -7.38 33.08
CA GLY A 125 -3.56 -6.84 33.74
C GLY A 125 -4.03 -5.50 33.20
N LEU A 126 -3.38 -4.94 32.17
CA LEU A 126 -3.81 -3.71 31.48
C LEU A 126 -4.32 -4.00 30.05
N GLU A 127 -4.83 -5.21 29.81
CA GLU A 127 -5.43 -5.56 28.55
C GLU A 127 -6.69 -4.71 28.30
N GLY A 128 -6.78 -4.07 27.13
CA GLY A 128 -7.92 -3.21 26.78
C GLY A 128 -7.88 -1.80 27.37
N LEU A 129 -6.74 -1.38 27.94
CA LEU A 129 -6.54 -0.01 28.42
C LEU A 129 -6.79 1.02 27.30
N ALA A 130 -7.66 1.98 27.56
CA ALA A 130 -7.90 3.11 26.67
C ALA A 130 -6.84 4.19 26.89
N LEU A 131 -6.20 4.62 25.80
CA LEU A 131 -5.25 5.73 25.79
C LEU A 131 -5.66 6.74 24.73
N ASP A 132 -5.71 8.03 25.11
CA ASP A 132 -5.89 9.12 24.17
C ASP A 132 -4.54 9.75 23.81
N ALA A 133 -4.54 10.72 22.89
CA ALA A 133 -3.32 11.37 22.43
C ALA A 133 -2.55 12.07 23.57
N GLN A 134 -3.22 12.57 24.60
CA GLN A 134 -2.54 13.18 25.75
C GLN A 134 -1.80 12.11 26.56
N ALA A 135 -2.44 10.98 26.84
CA ALA A 135 -1.83 9.85 27.54
C ALA A 135 -0.65 9.27 26.75
N ILE A 136 -0.84 8.99 25.46
CA ILE A 136 0.21 8.46 24.57
C ILE A 136 1.37 9.46 24.49
N GLY A 137 1.07 10.74 24.30
CA GLY A 137 2.08 11.81 24.26
C GLY A 137 2.92 11.86 25.53
N GLY A 138 2.28 11.81 26.69
CA GLY A 138 2.94 11.79 27.99
C GLY A 138 3.80 10.55 28.23
N LEU A 139 3.33 9.37 27.81
CA LEU A 139 4.09 8.12 27.88
C LEU A 139 5.35 8.18 26.99
N LEU A 140 5.21 8.71 25.77
CA LEU A 140 6.30 8.79 24.81
C LEU A 140 7.30 9.90 25.13
N ASN A 141 6.88 11.06 25.63
CA ASN A 141 7.81 12.15 26.01
C ASN A 141 8.37 11.99 27.44
N GLY A 142 7.79 11.09 28.24
CA GLY A 142 8.24 10.77 29.59
C GLY A 142 7.68 11.67 30.70
N THR A 143 6.67 12.49 30.42
CA THR A 143 5.96 13.21 31.49
C THR A 143 5.03 12.30 32.28
N ILE A 144 4.51 11.23 31.66
CA ILE A 144 3.80 10.14 32.34
C ILE A 144 4.79 9.00 32.56
N THR A 145 5.09 8.71 33.82
CA THR A 145 6.10 7.72 34.22
C THR A 145 5.53 6.56 35.04
N ASN A 146 4.23 6.57 35.30
CA ASN A 146 3.54 5.52 36.07
C ASN A 146 2.17 5.23 35.44
N TRP A 147 1.75 3.97 35.47
CA TRP A 147 0.47 3.53 34.88
C TRP A 147 -0.75 4.05 35.63
N ASN A 148 -0.63 4.39 36.91
CA ASN A 148 -1.72 4.99 37.69
C ASN A 148 -1.83 6.51 37.54
N ASP A 149 -1.20 7.10 36.53
CA ASP A 149 -1.27 8.53 36.26
C ASP A 149 -2.74 8.99 36.11
N PRO A 150 -3.14 10.13 36.71
CA PRO A 150 -4.52 10.63 36.64
C PRO A 150 -5.08 10.77 35.22
N VAL A 151 -4.23 11.07 34.23
CA VAL A 151 -4.63 11.16 32.82
C VAL A 151 -5.09 9.79 32.31
N ILE A 152 -4.35 8.73 32.64
CA ILE A 152 -4.70 7.35 32.26
C ILE A 152 -5.90 6.86 33.08
N GLN A 153 -5.91 7.09 34.39
CA GLN A 153 -6.99 6.64 35.27
C GLN A 153 -8.34 7.26 34.89
N LYS A 154 -8.36 8.53 34.46
CA LYS A 154 -9.60 9.21 34.01
C LYS A 154 -10.22 8.56 32.77
N LEU A 155 -9.39 8.03 31.87
CA LEU A 155 -9.85 7.33 30.66
C LEU A 155 -10.36 5.92 30.98
N ASN A 156 -9.94 5.36 32.12
CA ASN A 156 -10.15 3.97 32.50
C ASN A 156 -10.78 3.86 33.90
N PRO A 157 -11.99 4.39 34.13
CA PRO A 157 -12.59 4.45 35.47
C PRO A 157 -12.85 3.07 36.09
N ASP A 158 -13.02 2.05 35.25
CA ASP A 158 -13.28 0.67 35.68
C ASP A 158 -12.00 -0.12 36.00
N PHE A 159 -10.82 0.43 35.67
CA PHE A 159 -9.55 -0.19 35.97
C PHE A 159 -9.02 0.26 37.34
N VAL A 160 -8.49 -0.71 38.10
CA VAL A 160 -7.70 -0.45 39.31
C VAL A 160 -6.22 -0.40 38.89
N LEU A 161 -5.74 0.79 38.54
CA LEU A 161 -4.36 0.97 38.07
C LEU A 161 -3.40 0.99 39.26
N GLY A 162 -2.53 -0.03 39.33
CA GLY A 162 -1.48 -0.12 40.33
C GLY A 162 -0.32 0.85 40.06
N SER A 163 0.49 1.13 41.08
CA SER A 163 1.71 1.93 40.94
C SER A 163 2.81 1.11 40.25
N VAL A 164 2.72 1.03 38.91
CA VAL A 164 3.67 0.31 38.06
C VAL A 164 4.43 1.36 37.24
N PRO A 165 5.77 1.41 37.34
CA PRO A 165 6.58 2.31 36.52
C PRO A 165 6.45 2.01 35.03
N VAL A 166 6.44 3.06 34.21
CA VAL A 166 6.51 2.97 32.75
C VAL A 166 7.99 2.89 32.36
N ILE A 167 8.35 1.82 31.65
CA ILE A 167 9.68 1.67 31.07
C ILE A 167 9.61 2.14 29.62
N LYS A 168 10.19 3.31 29.34
CA LYS A 168 10.32 3.81 27.98
C LYS A 168 11.52 3.15 27.30
N LEU A 169 11.25 2.34 26.27
CA LEU A 169 12.24 2.00 25.25
C LEU A 169 12.08 3.00 24.11
N GLY A 170 12.99 3.97 24.01
CA GLY A 170 12.98 4.96 22.94
C GLY A 170 13.70 4.44 21.70
N SER A 171 13.09 4.60 20.53
CA SER A 171 13.81 4.57 19.26
C SER A 171 14.15 6.01 18.86
N THR A 172 15.41 6.28 18.51
CA THR A 172 15.80 7.54 17.84
C THR A 172 15.67 7.44 16.32
N GLN A 173 15.23 6.29 15.81
CA GLN A 173 15.05 6.09 14.38
C GLN A 173 13.69 6.63 13.95
N LYS A 174 13.71 7.40 12.86
CA LYS A 174 12.48 7.79 12.15
C LYS A 174 11.85 6.54 11.55
N SER A 175 10.55 6.39 11.70
CA SER A 175 9.77 5.34 11.06
C SER A 175 8.41 5.86 10.65
N SER A 176 7.79 5.19 9.69
CA SER A 176 6.43 5.51 9.22
C SER A 176 5.39 5.43 10.33
N ALA A 177 5.57 4.52 11.29
CA ALA A 177 4.70 4.40 12.45
C ALA A 177 4.82 5.59 13.41
N VAL A 178 6.04 6.12 13.60
CA VAL A 178 6.27 7.33 14.40
C VAL A 178 5.62 8.53 13.71
N LEU A 179 5.84 8.70 12.40
CA LEU A 179 5.23 9.78 11.61
C LEU A 179 3.70 9.75 11.66
N ALA A 180 3.10 8.57 11.52
CA ALA A 180 1.65 8.42 11.62
C ALA A 180 1.12 8.79 13.00
N MET A 181 1.79 8.33 14.07
CA MET A 181 1.39 8.61 15.45
C MET A 181 1.55 10.09 15.81
N THR A 182 2.64 10.73 15.41
CA THR A 182 2.87 12.16 15.69
C THR A 182 1.93 13.04 14.88
N THR A 183 1.68 12.73 13.60
CA THR A 183 0.69 13.41 12.76
C THR A 183 -0.70 13.35 13.40
N TRP A 184 -1.18 12.15 13.73
CA TRP A 184 -2.46 11.96 14.40
C TRP A 184 -2.55 12.75 15.72
N ALA A 185 -1.53 12.67 16.57
CA ALA A 185 -1.55 13.29 17.88
C ALA A 185 -1.53 14.84 17.81
N ASN A 186 -0.91 15.39 16.77
CA ASN A 186 -0.90 16.83 16.47
C ASN A 186 -2.26 17.29 15.93
N GLU A 187 -2.90 16.53 15.04
CA GLU A 187 -4.23 16.84 14.50
C GLU A 187 -5.31 16.90 15.58
N VAL A 188 -5.28 15.96 16.53
CA VAL A 188 -6.26 15.91 17.63
C VAL A 188 -5.96 16.92 18.76
N GLY A 189 -4.88 17.71 18.64
CA GLY A 189 -4.59 18.87 19.49
C GLY A 189 -4.32 18.55 20.97
N ARG A 190 -3.95 17.32 21.32
CA ARG A 190 -3.85 16.85 22.72
C ARG A 190 -2.45 16.45 23.16
N SER A 191 -1.45 16.45 22.28
CA SER A 191 -0.08 16.04 22.64
C SER A 191 0.98 16.99 22.09
N GLN A 192 2.01 17.28 22.88
CA GLN A 192 3.25 17.91 22.43
C GLN A 192 4.27 16.82 22.08
N LEU A 193 3.97 16.02 21.05
CA LEU A 193 4.98 15.11 20.51
C LEU A 193 5.87 15.87 19.54
N PRO A 194 7.21 15.76 19.65
CA PRO A 194 8.09 16.30 18.64
C PRO A 194 7.82 15.62 17.28
N PRO A 195 7.97 16.35 16.16
CA PRO A 195 7.84 15.78 14.82
C PRO A 195 8.91 14.73 14.52
#